data_AF-A0A1C3ERQ4-F1
#
_entry.id   AF-A0A1C3ERQ4-F1
#
_cell.length_a   1.000
_cell.length_b   1.000
_cell.length_c   1.000
_cell.angle_alpha   90.00
_cell.angle_beta   90.00
_cell.angle_gamma   90.00
#
_symmetry.space_group_name_H-M   'P 1'
#
loop_
_entity.id
_entity.type
_entity.pdbx_description
1 polymer ?
#
loop_
_entity_poly.entity_id
_entity_poly.type
_entity_poly.pdbx_seq_one_letter_code
_entity_poly.pdbx_strand_id
1 'polypeptide(L)'
;MIMKKLLLILACISSNVWAEKQNNDDSYNRSLTLNKGAFTASVFGNTAVAGKHLYEKEYGHWTYKGELPIYAQKRLVAKSVSIHQHLIAIGHGSLFTENNKISIFKKNYSSWPYQWDIAHEIPQPSNASNLFGETVYIDNDLLAFTVSSKQVDIYTPVSGKWQFNRSLRLPDGTTGDLGTDIRREGDDLFVSVFKANRVNVYSISNEFMLTQQIQRPNDIGVYQSFGWSLDVEDEVLAISAYGYPGNVQIYNKDTEGNWTENQLLYSPVSDGYFGHDVELSDGQLFVGDDENKSIFQYSQVNDKWSLTNIKRGTSSDFGYAFDVEDGAMFVAGETNITLFTDDIFEVEIHGRVLDHLGTPLSDTTVSGYLSDAVTDESGLFRVKVPVGWSGTLSANKLRFSSTDEITLNWVSQDTDVSDLTLKYEGGDIRYSAYFYDDMCSADDIQFENINSRKRSPNYFSISLPYGWSGEIRPVSEHCQFTPESVNVDYALQGDIFIFDASER
;
A
#
# COMPACT_ATOMS: atom_id res chain seq x y z
N MET A 1 35.64 -45.54 -46.30
CA MET A 1 34.91 -45.75 -45.04
C MET A 1 35.36 -44.66 -44.08
N ILE A 2 34.77 -43.46 -44.24
CA ILE A 2 35.13 -42.22 -43.55
C ILE A 2 33.81 -41.61 -43.06
N MET A 3 33.85 -41.12 -41.82
CA MET A 3 32.72 -40.74 -40.98
C MET A 3 31.77 -39.69 -41.57
N LYS A 4 30.49 -39.96 -41.35
CA LYS A 4 29.34 -39.05 -41.39
C LYS A 4 29.52 -37.89 -40.40
N LYS A 5 29.27 -36.65 -40.82
CA LYS A 5 28.13 -35.84 -40.33
C LYS A 5 27.97 -34.56 -41.15
N LEU A 6 26.74 -34.38 -41.61
CA LEU A 6 26.20 -33.33 -42.45
C LEU A 6 26.21 -31.97 -41.73
N LEU A 7 26.55 -30.93 -42.49
CA LEU A 7 26.07 -29.55 -42.32
C LEU A 7 24.54 -29.57 -42.24
N LEU A 8 23.95 -29.03 -41.17
CA LEU A 8 22.55 -28.60 -41.19
C LEU A 8 22.52 -27.08 -41.16
N ILE A 9 22.09 -26.51 -42.29
CA ILE A 9 21.71 -25.12 -42.46
C ILE A 9 20.39 -24.93 -41.71
N LEU A 10 20.40 -24.20 -40.59
CA LEU A 10 19.16 -23.72 -39.99
C LEU A 10 18.74 -22.46 -40.76
N ALA A 11 17.73 -22.60 -41.60
CA ALA A 11 17.05 -21.47 -42.22
C ALA A 11 16.28 -20.71 -41.13
N CYS A 12 16.62 -19.43 -40.93
CA CYS A 12 15.75 -18.47 -40.27
C CYS A 12 14.47 -18.33 -41.10
N ILE A 13 13.41 -19.02 -40.67
CA ILE A 13 12.05 -18.66 -41.04
C ILE A 13 11.57 -17.78 -39.89
N SER A 14 11.64 -16.47 -40.11
CA SER A 14 10.93 -15.46 -39.34
C SER A 14 9.43 -15.64 -39.59
N SER A 15 8.78 -16.53 -38.82
CA SER A 15 7.35 -16.41 -38.64
C SER A 15 7.12 -15.33 -37.59
N ASN A 16 6.85 -14.11 -38.07
CA ASN A 16 6.12 -13.10 -37.32
C ASN A 16 4.76 -13.71 -36.93
N VAL A 17 4.72 -14.43 -35.83
CA VAL A 17 3.52 -14.58 -35.04
C VAL A 17 3.75 -13.64 -33.88
N TRP A 18 3.44 -12.37 -34.11
CA TRP A 18 2.93 -11.56 -33.03
C TRP A 18 1.70 -12.33 -32.56
N ALA A 19 1.85 -13.07 -31.46
CA ALA A 19 0.71 -13.42 -30.66
C ALA A 19 0.17 -12.08 -30.20
N GLU A 20 -0.83 -11.58 -30.93
CA GLU A 20 -1.82 -10.67 -30.40
C GLU A 20 -2.20 -11.27 -29.05
N LYS A 21 -1.74 -10.64 -27.96
CA LYS A 21 -2.11 -11.01 -26.60
C LYS A 21 -3.62 -10.87 -26.63
N GLN A 22 -4.33 -11.98 -26.82
CA GLN A 22 -5.77 -12.02 -26.62
C GLN A 22 -5.94 -11.43 -25.22
N ASN A 23 -6.57 -10.26 -25.14
CA ASN A 23 -6.92 -9.60 -23.89
C ASN A 23 -7.81 -10.57 -23.12
N ASN A 24 -7.19 -11.50 -22.41
CA ASN A 24 -7.88 -12.35 -21.47
C ASN A 24 -8.39 -11.40 -20.38
N ASP A 25 -9.69 -11.46 -20.12
CA ASP A 25 -10.38 -10.89 -18.95
C ASP A 25 -9.80 -11.36 -17.58
N ASP A 26 -8.63 -12.00 -17.56
CA ASP A 26 -7.98 -12.68 -16.43
C ASP A 26 -6.82 -11.88 -15.79
N SER A 27 -6.51 -10.66 -16.27
CA SER A 27 -5.55 -9.79 -15.59
C SER A 27 -6.08 -9.38 -14.21
N TYR A 28 -5.17 -9.21 -13.24
CA TYR A 28 -5.50 -8.73 -11.88
C TYR A 28 -6.37 -9.69 -11.04
N ASN A 29 -6.24 -11.02 -11.23
CA ASN A 29 -6.98 -12.02 -10.46
C ASN A 29 -6.44 -12.26 -9.05
N ARG A 30 -5.14 -12.08 -8.85
CA ARG A 30 -4.51 -12.22 -7.54
C ARG A 30 -4.59 -10.91 -6.77
N SER A 31 -5.07 -10.97 -5.53
CA SER A 31 -5.13 -9.82 -4.62
C SER A 31 -4.28 -10.08 -3.37
N LEU A 32 -3.47 -9.09 -2.98
CA LEU A 32 -2.69 -9.09 -1.75
C LEU A 32 -2.97 -7.83 -0.95
N THR A 33 -3.20 -7.99 0.35
CA THR A 33 -3.21 -6.87 1.29
C THR A 33 -1.80 -6.68 1.85
N LEU A 34 -1.22 -5.51 1.59
CA LEU A 34 0.09 -5.11 2.09
C LEU A 34 -0.11 -4.36 3.41
N ASN A 35 0.65 -4.72 4.45
CA ASN A 35 0.55 -4.12 5.80
C ASN A 35 1.19 -2.72 5.89
N LYS A 36 0.97 -1.90 4.86
CA LYS A 36 1.48 -0.56 4.69
C LYS A 36 0.32 0.33 4.25
N GLY A 37 0.03 1.38 5.01
CA GLY A 37 -1.00 2.35 4.66
C GLY A 37 -0.43 3.45 3.77
N ALA A 38 -1.19 3.84 2.75
CA ALA A 38 -0.87 4.96 1.89
C ALA A 38 -2.17 5.58 1.35
N PHE A 39 -2.13 6.85 0.99
CA PHE A 39 -3.30 7.54 0.42
C PHE A 39 -3.14 7.88 -1.07
N THR A 40 -2.03 7.44 -1.65
CA THR A 40 -1.65 7.66 -3.03
C THR A 40 -0.79 6.48 -3.45
N ALA A 41 -0.92 6.08 -4.70
CA ALA A 41 -0.09 5.09 -5.34
C ALA A 41 0.24 5.56 -6.75
N SER A 42 1.41 5.20 -7.23
CA SER A 42 1.73 5.26 -8.65
C SER A 42 2.60 4.07 -9.04
N VAL A 43 2.38 3.51 -10.23
CA VAL A 43 3.09 2.36 -10.78
C VAL A 43 3.55 2.70 -12.19
N PHE A 44 4.79 2.31 -12.52
CA PHE A 44 5.30 2.37 -13.88
C PHE A 44 6.24 1.20 -14.14
N GLY A 45 5.91 0.38 -15.13
CA GLY A 45 6.58 -0.89 -15.42
C GLY A 45 6.86 -1.75 -14.18
N ASN A 46 8.14 -1.87 -13.81
CA ASN A 46 8.59 -2.73 -12.70
C ASN A 46 8.80 -1.98 -11.38
N THR A 47 8.31 -0.75 -11.23
CA THR A 47 8.44 0.02 -9.98
C THR A 47 7.10 0.62 -9.59
N ALA A 48 6.78 0.55 -8.31
CA ALA A 48 5.60 1.18 -7.75
C ALA A 48 5.96 1.91 -6.46
N VAL A 49 5.28 3.03 -6.22
CA VAL A 49 5.42 3.82 -5.00
C VAL A 49 4.02 4.04 -4.44
N ALA A 50 3.79 3.63 -3.21
CA ALA A 50 2.56 3.93 -2.50
C ALA A 50 2.87 4.77 -1.26
N GLY A 51 2.51 6.04 -1.32
CA GLY A 51 2.94 7.07 -0.37
C GLY A 51 4.46 7.20 -0.34
N LYS A 52 5.10 6.60 0.66
CA LYS A 52 6.58 6.53 0.78
C LYS A 52 7.16 5.14 0.52
N HIS A 53 6.31 4.13 0.38
CA HIS A 53 6.69 2.73 0.30
C HIS A 53 7.06 2.38 -1.14
N LEU A 54 8.29 1.91 -1.35
CA LEU A 54 8.81 1.52 -2.65
C LEU A 54 8.66 0.01 -2.85
N TYR A 55 8.15 -0.36 -4.01
CA TYR A 55 8.02 -1.74 -4.46
C TYR A 55 8.68 -1.90 -5.82
N GLU A 56 9.37 -3.02 -6.04
CA GLU A 56 9.94 -3.35 -7.35
C GLU A 56 9.57 -4.78 -7.74
N LYS A 57 9.25 -4.97 -9.03
CA LYS A 57 8.96 -6.27 -9.63
C LYS A 57 10.27 -6.92 -10.03
N GLU A 58 10.61 -8.02 -9.37
CA GLU A 58 11.81 -8.82 -9.64
C GLU A 58 11.38 -10.22 -10.04
N TYR A 59 11.94 -10.74 -11.14
CA TYR A 59 11.61 -12.08 -11.65
C TYR A 59 10.09 -12.33 -11.78
N GLY A 60 9.34 -11.30 -12.17
CA GLY A 60 7.89 -11.37 -12.38
C GLY A 60 7.02 -11.16 -11.13
N HIS A 61 7.59 -11.00 -9.94
CA HIS A 61 6.82 -10.78 -8.70
C HIS A 61 7.22 -9.50 -7.97
N TRP A 62 6.24 -8.85 -7.36
CA TRP A 62 6.45 -7.63 -6.59
C TRP A 62 7.12 -7.92 -5.25
N THR A 63 8.05 -7.05 -4.87
CA THR A 63 8.79 -7.10 -3.60
C THR A 63 8.84 -5.71 -2.97
N TYR A 64 8.82 -5.64 -1.64
CA TYR A 64 9.01 -4.39 -0.92
C TYR A 64 10.50 -4.04 -0.85
N LYS A 65 10.88 -2.82 -1.24
CA LYS A 65 12.27 -2.34 -1.27
C LYS A 65 12.62 -1.35 -0.17
N GLY A 66 11.65 -0.95 0.65
CA GLY A 66 11.85 -0.01 1.75
C GLY A 66 11.05 1.27 1.56
N GLU A 67 11.50 2.32 2.23
CA GLU A 67 10.86 3.63 2.15
C GLU A 67 11.78 4.63 1.46
N LEU A 68 11.20 5.48 0.63
CA LEU A 68 11.89 6.67 0.13
C LEU A 68 12.20 7.59 1.33
N PRO A 69 13.35 8.30 1.35
CA PRO A 69 13.80 9.14 2.46
C PRO A 69 13.02 10.46 2.54
N ILE A 70 11.68 10.37 2.58
CA ILE A 70 10.78 11.50 2.71
C ILE A 70 10.28 11.63 4.14
N TYR A 71 10.41 12.85 4.67
CA TYR A 71 9.85 13.19 5.98
C TYR A 71 8.42 13.70 5.80
N ALA A 72 7.47 12.79 5.57
CA ALA A 72 6.06 13.12 5.54
C ALA A 72 5.48 12.97 6.96
N GLN A 73 5.18 14.08 7.64
CA GLN A 73 4.53 14.03 8.96
C GLN A 73 3.02 13.75 8.89
N LYS A 74 2.40 13.76 7.69
CA LYS A 74 0.96 13.51 7.51
C LYS A 74 0.59 13.00 6.11
N ARG A 75 -0.67 12.54 6.01
CA ARG A 75 -1.41 12.03 4.85
C ARG A 75 -1.06 12.76 3.55
N LEU A 76 -0.41 12.05 2.64
CA LEU A 76 -0.31 12.41 1.22
C LEU A 76 -1.72 12.36 0.59
N VAL A 77 -1.95 13.06 -0.51
CA VAL A 77 -3.27 13.12 -1.17
C VAL A 77 -3.24 12.26 -2.43
N ALA A 78 -4.40 11.80 -2.91
CA ALA A 78 -4.56 10.78 -3.98
C ALA A 78 -3.53 10.82 -5.11
N LYS A 79 -3.21 12.01 -5.65
CA LYS A 79 -2.35 12.21 -6.82
C LYS A 79 -1.02 12.92 -6.52
N SER A 80 -0.56 12.88 -5.27
CA SER A 80 0.68 13.57 -4.87
C SER A 80 1.96 12.78 -5.16
N VAL A 81 1.86 11.60 -5.74
CA VAL A 81 2.99 10.76 -6.18
C VAL A 81 2.79 10.41 -7.64
N SER A 82 3.85 10.54 -8.44
CA SER A 82 3.88 10.08 -9.83
C SER A 82 5.24 9.44 -10.11
N ILE A 83 5.23 8.31 -10.80
CA ILE A 83 6.44 7.63 -11.27
C ILE A 83 6.43 7.53 -12.79
N HIS A 84 7.60 7.70 -13.40
CA HIS A 84 7.81 7.42 -14.81
C HIS A 84 9.24 6.95 -15.03
N GLN A 85 9.38 5.71 -15.50
CA GLN A 85 10.67 5.04 -15.75
C GLN A 85 11.65 5.13 -14.56
N HIS A 86 12.57 6.08 -14.61
CA HIS A 86 13.68 6.24 -13.67
C HIS A 86 13.54 7.49 -12.80
N LEU A 87 12.33 8.06 -12.76
CA LEU A 87 11.97 9.28 -12.03
C LEU A 87 10.77 9.02 -11.14
N ILE A 88 10.81 9.53 -9.92
CA ILE A 88 9.65 9.60 -9.02
C ILE A 88 9.53 11.06 -8.58
N ALA A 89 8.33 11.62 -8.61
CA ALA A 89 8.04 12.92 -8.04
C ALA A 89 7.02 12.78 -6.91
N ILE A 90 7.29 13.44 -5.79
CA ILE A 90 6.44 13.42 -4.60
C ILE A 90 6.19 14.85 -4.15
N GLY A 91 4.91 15.23 -4.07
CA GLY A 91 4.46 16.45 -3.44
C GLY A 91 4.22 16.26 -1.95
N HIS A 92 4.91 17.04 -1.13
CA HIS A 92 4.81 16.98 0.33
C HIS A 92 3.72 17.92 0.87
N GLY A 93 2.54 17.92 0.25
CA GLY A 93 1.45 18.81 0.63
C GLY A 93 1.01 18.58 2.08
N SER A 94 1.13 19.61 2.92
CA SER A 94 0.58 19.62 4.28
C SER A 94 -0.32 20.83 4.45
N LEU A 95 -1.52 20.59 4.98
CA LEU A 95 -2.45 21.65 5.37
C LEU A 95 -1.92 22.54 6.52
N PHE A 96 -0.83 22.14 7.21
CA PHE A 96 -0.44 22.74 8.50
C PHE A 96 1.07 22.88 8.77
N THR A 97 1.96 22.73 7.78
CA THR A 97 3.41 22.90 7.99
C THR A 97 4.05 23.84 6.97
N GLU A 98 5.07 24.59 7.41
CA GLU A 98 5.76 25.64 6.62
C GLU A 98 6.84 25.11 5.65
N ASN A 99 6.99 23.79 5.50
CA ASN A 99 8.07 23.16 4.74
C ASN A 99 7.57 22.25 3.60
N ASN A 100 6.46 22.59 2.93
CA ASN A 100 6.03 21.81 1.77
C ASN A 100 7.07 21.93 0.65
N LYS A 101 7.25 20.86 -0.12
CA LYS A 101 8.19 20.79 -1.24
C LYS A 101 7.74 19.74 -2.25
N ILE A 102 8.27 19.82 -3.46
CA ILE A 102 8.27 18.70 -4.42
C ILE A 102 9.64 18.05 -4.35
N SER A 103 9.70 16.76 -4.04
CA SER A 103 10.94 15.98 -4.08
C SER A 103 10.95 15.13 -5.33
N ILE A 104 12.05 15.17 -6.06
CA ILE A 104 12.25 14.39 -7.28
C ILE A 104 13.37 13.39 -7.00
N PHE A 105 13.05 12.11 -7.13
CA PHE A 105 14.00 11.02 -7.02
C PHE A 105 14.40 10.54 -8.41
N LYS A 106 15.65 10.12 -8.53
CA LYS A 106 16.17 9.48 -9.73
C LYS A 106 16.79 8.14 -9.38
N LYS A 107 16.49 7.11 -10.18
CA LYS A 107 17.13 5.80 -10.03
C LYS A 107 18.61 5.91 -10.39
N ASN A 108 19.47 5.56 -9.44
CA ASN A 108 20.91 5.57 -9.56
C ASN A 108 21.41 4.19 -9.99
N TYR A 109 21.98 4.14 -11.19
CA TYR A 109 22.50 2.92 -11.80
C TYR A 109 23.99 2.67 -11.54
N SER A 110 24.64 3.49 -10.69
CA SER A 110 26.09 3.44 -10.45
C SER A 110 26.53 2.28 -9.55
N SER A 111 25.62 1.74 -8.75
CA SER A 111 25.89 0.62 -7.82
C SER A 111 24.70 -0.34 -7.79
N TRP A 112 24.98 -1.64 -7.71
CA TRP A 112 23.96 -2.68 -7.52
C TRP A 112 23.89 -3.11 -6.05
N PRO A 113 22.70 -3.23 -5.42
CA PRO A 113 21.38 -2.97 -6.00
C PRO A 113 21.15 -1.46 -6.25
N TYR A 114 20.45 -1.15 -7.35
CA TYR A 114 20.15 0.23 -7.73
C TYR A 114 19.36 0.94 -6.63
N GLN A 115 19.69 2.21 -6.37
CA GLN A 115 19.09 3.01 -5.30
C GLN A 115 18.33 4.19 -5.88
N TRP A 116 17.37 4.71 -5.13
CA TRP A 116 16.66 5.94 -5.47
C TRP A 116 17.23 7.11 -4.68
N ASP A 117 17.86 8.04 -5.37
CA ASP A 117 18.48 9.22 -4.76
C ASP A 117 17.63 10.47 -5.01
N ILE A 118 17.64 11.40 -4.05
CA ILE A 118 17.04 12.72 -4.25
C ILE A 118 17.86 13.47 -5.30
N ALA A 119 17.26 13.73 -6.46
CA ALA A 119 17.88 14.45 -7.57
C ALA A 119 17.65 15.96 -7.47
N HIS A 120 16.48 16.38 -6.99
CA HIS A 120 16.13 17.79 -6.83
C HIS A 120 14.99 17.97 -5.81
N GLU A 121 14.97 19.11 -5.12
CA GLU A 121 13.85 19.53 -4.28
C GLU A 121 13.42 20.94 -4.66
N ILE A 122 12.12 21.14 -4.84
CA ILE A 122 11.52 22.43 -5.16
C ILE A 122 10.73 22.89 -3.91
N PRO A 123 11.20 23.90 -3.17
CA PRO A 123 10.50 24.37 -1.98
C PRO A 123 9.20 25.09 -2.36
N GLN A 124 8.20 24.99 -1.49
CA GLN A 124 6.97 25.77 -1.61
C GLN A 124 7.29 27.27 -1.62
N PRO A 125 6.80 28.04 -2.61
CA PRO A 125 6.98 29.49 -2.61
C PRO A 125 6.06 30.13 -1.56
N SER A 126 6.44 31.30 -1.06
CA SER A 126 5.73 31.99 0.04
C SER A 126 4.27 32.36 -0.24
N ASN A 127 3.86 32.38 -1.51
CA ASN A 127 2.51 32.68 -1.97
C ASN A 127 1.68 31.42 -2.30
N ALA A 128 2.24 30.22 -2.14
CA ALA A 128 1.52 29.00 -2.44
C ALA A 128 0.40 28.76 -1.43
N SER A 129 -0.65 28.11 -1.92
CA SER A 129 -1.76 27.67 -1.07
C SER A 129 -1.42 26.37 -0.34
N ASN A 130 -2.36 25.88 0.46
CA ASN A 130 -2.35 24.55 1.05
C ASN A 130 -2.45 23.40 0.02
N LEU A 131 -2.68 23.69 -1.27
CA LEU A 131 -2.76 22.70 -2.37
C LEU A 131 -1.40 22.46 -3.06
N PHE A 132 -0.31 23.02 -2.54
CA PHE A 132 1.01 22.86 -3.14
C PHE A 132 1.45 21.39 -3.14
N GLY A 133 1.66 20.84 -4.33
CA GLY A 133 2.05 19.43 -4.52
C GLY A 133 0.94 18.43 -4.22
N GLU A 134 -0.33 18.85 -4.18
CA GLU A 134 -1.46 17.93 -4.02
C GLU A 134 -1.58 16.97 -5.22
N THR A 135 -1.29 17.49 -6.40
CA THR A 135 -1.19 16.74 -7.66
C THR A 135 0.18 16.97 -8.27
N VAL A 136 0.85 15.89 -8.66
CA VAL A 136 2.16 15.91 -9.30
C VAL A 136 2.15 14.94 -10.47
N TYR A 137 2.66 15.39 -11.61
CA TYR A 137 2.91 14.59 -12.81
C TYR A 137 4.39 14.70 -13.18
N ILE A 138 5.03 13.57 -13.53
CA ILE A 138 6.39 13.56 -14.04
C ILE A 138 6.55 12.58 -15.20
N ASP A 139 7.32 12.99 -16.20
CA ASP A 139 7.91 12.11 -17.21
C ASP A 139 9.37 12.51 -17.47
N ASN A 140 9.96 12.03 -18.57
CA ASN A 140 11.34 12.34 -18.92
C ASN A 140 11.61 13.81 -19.30
N ASP A 141 10.60 14.54 -19.75
CA ASP A 141 10.70 15.89 -20.32
C ASP A 141 9.94 16.95 -19.51
N LEU A 142 9.00 16.54 -18.67
CA LEU A 142 8.05 17.42 -18.01
C LEU A 142 7.85 17.03 -16.54
N LEU A 143 7.85 18.04 -15.68
CA LEU A 143 7.31 17.96 -14.33
C LEU A 143 6.23 19.03 -14.22
N ALA A 144 5.03 18.64 -13.84
CA ALA A 144 3.93 19.56 -13.61
C ALA A 144 3.31 19.29 -12.24
N PHE A 145 2.99 20.35 -11.49
CA PHE A 145 2.35 20.18 -10.20
C PHE A 145 1.53 21.39 -9.80
N THR A 146 0.54 21.13 -8.95
CA THR A 146 -0.37 22.15 -8.45
C THR A 146 0.33 23.01 -7.40
N VAL A 147 0.19 24.34 -7.54
CA VAL A 147 0.74 25.33 -6.61
C VAL A 147 -0.38 25.99 -5.81
N SER A 148 -1.49 26.25 -6.48
CA SER A 148 -2.73 26.73 -5.87
C SER A 148 -3.94 26.38 -6.71
N SER A 149 -5.14 26.68 -6.20
CA SER A 149 -6.39 26.49 -6.95
C SER A 149 -6.45 27.27 -8.27
N LYS A 150 -5.51 28.18 -8.53
CA LYS A 150 -5.44 28.97 -9.76
C LYS A 150 -4.15 28.76 -10.55
N GLN A 151 -3.25 27.88 -10.10
CA GLN A 151 -1.90 27.81 -10.65
C GLN A 151 -1.35 26.38 -10.63
N VAL A 152 -0.92 25.93 -11.81
CA VAL A 152 -0.05 24.76 -12.01
C VAL A 152 1.27 25.27 -12.55
N ASP A 153 2.38 24.84 -11.95
CA ASP A 153 3.71 25.17 -12.44
C ASP A 153 4.28 24.01 -13.25
N ILE A 154 5.04 24.37 -14.28
CA ILE A 154 5.68 23.45 -15.21
C ILE A 154 7.19 23.66 -15.13
N TYR A 155 7.90 22.55 -15.02
CA TYR A 155 9.35 22.46 -15.02
C TYR A 155 9.79 21.53 -16.15
N THR A 156 10.95 21.85 -16.73
CA THR A 156 11.58 21.04 -17.79
C THR A 156 13.03 20.75 -17.42
N PRO A 157 13.60 19.59 -17.79
CA PRO A 157 14.96 19.25 -17.49
C PRO A 157 15.92 20.03 -18.40
N VAL A 158 16.77 20.86 -17.80
CA VAL A 158 17.82 21.61 -18.51
C VAL A 158 19.17 21.19 -17.94
N SER A 159 19.99 20.53 -18.76
CA SER A 159 21.30 19.98 -18.34
C SER A 159 21.22 19.07 -17.10
N GLY A 160 20.19 18.21 -17.05
CA GLY A 160 19.99 17.24 -15.98
C GLY A 160 19.42 17.81 -14.68
N LYS A 161 19.02 19.09 -14.66
CA LYS A 161 18.31 19.72 -13.52
C LYS A 161 16.94 20.21 -13.96
N TRP A 162 15.93 19.98 -13.14
CA TRP A 162 14.60 20.53 -13.37
C TRP A 162 14.63 22.05 -13.16
N GLN A 163 14.20 22.81 -14.16
CA GLN A 163 14.13 24.28 -14.08
C GLN A 163 12.71 24.73 -14.37
N PHE A 164 12.28 25.78 -13.66
CA PHE A 164 10.98 26.39 -13.89
C PHE A 164 10.89 26.85 -15.34
N ASN A 165 9.85 26.41 -16.03
CA ASN A 165 9.53 26.80 -17.40
C ASN A 165 8.48 27.91 -17.40
N ARG A 166 7.29 27.63 -16.82
CA ARG A 166 6.17 28.56 -16.77
C ARG A 166 5.10 28.16 -15.76
N SER A 167 4.14 29.06 -15.54
CA SER A 167 2.88 28.75 -14.86
C SER A 167 1.71 28.70 -15.84
N LEU A 168 0.83 27.71 -15.69
CA LEU A 168 -0.53 27.74 -16.21
C LEU A 168 -1.44 28.38 -15.15
N ARG A 169 -2.22 29.38 -15.54
CA ARG A 169 -3.05 30.15 -14.61
C ARG A 169 -4.48 30.27 -15.10
N LEU A 170 -5.41 30.16 -14.17
CA LEU A 170 -6.79 30.58 -14.39
C LEU A 170 -6.88 32.11 -14.33
N PRO A 171 -7.62 32.77 -15.25
CA PRO A 171 -7.84 34.21 -15.18
C PRO A 171 -8.52 34.63 -13.87
N ASP A 172 -8.23 35.83 -13.39
CA ASP A 172 -8.84 36.38 -12.18
C ASP A 172 -10.38 36.36 -12.26
N GLY A 173 -11.03 35.98 -11.17
CA GLY A 173 -12.49 35.89 -11.08
C GLY A 173 -13.11 34.66 -11.72
N THR A 174 -12.33 33.80 -12.39
CA THR A 174 -12.86 32.52 -12.89
C THR A 174 -13.14 31.54 -11.76
N THR A 175 -14.29 30.88 -11.79
CA THR A 175 -14.62 29.78 -10.88
C THR A 175 -13.80 28.55 -11.24
N GLY A 176 -13.41 27.78 -10.21
CA GLY A 176 -12.78 26.47 -10.37
C GLY A 176 -11.40 26.34 -9.74
N ASP A 177 -10.99 25.10 -9.48
CA ASP A 177 -9.69 24.75 -8.93
C ASP A 177 -8.87 24.06 -10.03
N LEU A 178 -7.75 24.65 -10.42
CA LEU A 178 -6.87 24.16 -11.49
C LEU A 178 -5.95 23.05 -10.97
N GLY A 179 -5.86 21.94 -11.71
CA GLY A 179 -4.89 20.89 -11.47
C GLY A 179 -5.26 19.95 -10.32
N THR A 180 -6.54 19.59 -10.18
CA THR A 180 -6.91 18.45 -9.31
C THR A 180 -6.34 17.13 -9.85
N ASP A 181 -6.22 17.05 -11.16
CA ASP A 181 -5.51 16.01 -11.91
C ASP A 181 -4.75 16.62 -13.11
N ILE A 182 -3.61 16.02 -13.44
CA ILE A 182 -2.69 16.43 -14.51
C ILE A 182 -2.16 15.17 -15.21
N ARG A 183 -2.41 15.04 -16.51
CA ARG A 183 -1.90 13.94 -17.33
C ARG A 183 -1.33 14.44 -18.64
N ARG A 184 -0.53 13.62 -19.31
CA ARG A 184 0.00 13.95 -20.62
C ARG A 184 -0.01 12.72 -21.50
N GLU A 185 -0.37 12.93 -22.76
CA GLU A 185 -0.21 11.95 -23.83
C GLU A 185 0.40 12.63 -25.06
N GLY A 186 1.59 12.17 -25.47
CA GLY A 186 2.35 12.79 -26.55
C GLY A 186 2.60 14.29 -26.34
N ASP A 187 1.96 15.12 -27.18
CA ASP A 187 2.05 16.60 -27.15
C ASP A 187 0.99 17.27 -26.27
N ASP A 188 -0.05 16.53 -25.87
CA ASP A 188 -1.18 17.08 -25.12
C ASP A 188 -0.92 16.98 -23.62
N LEU A 189 -1.00 18.12 -22.93
CA LEU A 189 -1.03 18.20 -21.47
C LEU A 189 -2.47 18.51 -21.03
N PHE A 190 -3.07 17.59 -20.30
CA PHE A 190 -4.41 17.70 -19.74
C PHE A 190 -4.33 18.27 -18.33
N VAL A 191 -5.04 19.36 -18.09
CA VAL A 191 -5.13 19.97 -16.75
C VAL A 191 -6.59 20.20 -16.43
N SER A 192 -7.07 19.46 -15.44
CA SER A 192 -8.42 19.60 -14.89
C SER A 192 -8.68 21.01 -14.32
N VAL A 193 -9.96 21.42 -14.40
CA VAL A 193 -10.47 22.60 -13.71
C VAL A 193 -11.73 22.23 -12.93
N PHE A 194 -11.50 21.65 -11.74
CA PHE A 194 -12.54 21.23 -10.81
C PHE A 194 -13.49 22.39 -10.45
N LYS A 195 -14.77 22.12 -10.21
CA LYS A 195 -15.88 23.09 -10.04
C LYS A 195 -16.19 23.99 -11.24
N ALA A 196 -15.29 24.13 -12.21
CA ALA A 196 -15.61 24.70 -13.52
C ALA A 196 -16.14 23.66 -14.50
N ASN A 197 -16.13 22.38 -14.12
CA ASN A 197 -16.62 21.25 -14.92
C ASN A 197 -15.97 21.19 -16.31
N ARG A 198 -14.65 21.36 -16.37
CA ARG A 198 -13.90 21.25 -17.62
C ARG A 198 -12.49 20.70 -17.41
N VAL A 199 -11.91 20.23 -18.50
CA VAL A 199 -10.48 19.90 -18.63
C VAL A 199 -9.90 20.80 -19.73
N ASN A 200 -8.79 21.45 -19.45
CA ASN A 200 -8.03 22.22 -20.43
C ASN A 200 -6.96 21.33 -21.06
N VAL A 201 -6.83 21.38 -22.38
CA VAL A 201 -5.78 20.69 -23.14
C VAL A 201 -4.80 21.72 -23.66
N TYR A 202 -3.52 21.55 -23.35
CA TYR A 202 -2.44 22.43 -23.77
C TYR A 202 -1.45 21.68 -24.67
N SER A 203 -1.01 22.30 -25.78
CA SER A 203 0.03 21.71 -26.65
C SER A 203 1.41 22.09 -26.15
N ILE A 204 2.23 21.10 -25.82
CA ILE A 204 3.59 21.27 -25.28
C ILE A 204 4.50 21.89 -26.35
N SER A 205 4.47 21.35 -27.57
CA SER A 205 5.27 21.81 -28.71
C SER A 205 4.93 23.24 -29.14
N ASN A 206 3.67 23.67 -28.94
CA ASN A 206 3.23 25.03 -29.19
C ASN A 206 3.27 25.89 -27.92
N GLU A 207 4.37 25.79 -27.16
CA GLU A 207 4.63 26.58 -25.95
C GLU A 207 3.42 26.58 -24.98
N PHE A 208 2.86 25.40 -24.68
CA PHE A 208 1.73 25.24 -23.77
C PHE A 208 0.53 26.16 -24.09
N MET A 209 0.26 26.39 -25.37
CA MET A 209 -0.95 27.08 -25.80
C MET A 209 -2.17 26.20 -25.58
N LEU A 210 -3.25 26.79 -25.06
CA LEU A 210 -4.54 26.11 -24.89
C LEU A 210 -5.12 25.76 -26.26
N THR A 211 -5.23 24.46 -26.57
CA THR A 211 -5.74 23.96 -27.84
C THR A 211 -7.22 23.59 -27.75
N GLN A 212 -7.66 23.06 -26.61
CA GLN A 212 -9.04 22.65 -26.41
C GLN A 212 -9.50 22.86 -24.97
N GLN A 213 -10.79 23.12 -24.81
CA GLN A 213 -11.48 23.01 -23.52
C GLN A 213 -12.56 21.94 -23.62
N ILE A 214 -12.37 20.83 -22.92
CA ILE A 214 -13.34 19.76 -22.83
C ILE A 214 -14.30 20.13 -21.71
N GLN A 215 -15.50 20.54 -22.09
CA GLN A 215 -16.56 20.94 -21.16
C GLN A 215 -17.46 19.73 -20.88
N ARG A 216 -17.91 19.64 -19.63
CA ARG A 216 -18.97 18.71 -19.24
C ARG A 216 -20.21 18.87 -20.14
N PRO A 217 -20.78 17.78 -20.68
CA PRO A 217 -22.04 17.83 -21.44
C PRO A 217 -23.20 18.40 -20.59
N ASN A 218 -24.12 19.14 -21.23
CA ASN A 218 -25.20 19.86 -20.54
C ASN A 218 -26.25 18.96 -19.85
N ASP A 219 -26.29 17.67 -20.21
CA ASP A 219 -27.38 16.75 -19.84
C ASP A 219 -27.10 15.90 -18.60
N ILE A 220 -26.08 16.25 -17.82
CA ILE A 220 -25.62 15.45 -16.68
C ILE A 220 -25.89 16.24 -15.38
N GLY A 221 -26.44 15.58 -14.34
CA GLY A 221 -27.07 16.22 -13.17
C GLY A 221 -26.21 17.23 -12.39
N VAL A 222 -26.82 18.23 -11.74
CA VAL A 222 -26.15 19.43 -11.19
C VAL A 222 -25.06 19.16 -10.11
N TYR A 223 -24.95 17.94 -9.56
CA TYR A 223 -24.10 17.59 -8.40
C TYR A 223 -22.89 16.72 -8.73
N GLN A 224 -22.24 16.91 -9.88
CA GLN A 224 -21.08 16.09 -10.25
C GLN A 224 -19.87 16.93 -10.56
N SER A 225 -18.74 16.44 -10.08
CA SER A 225 -17.44 17.07 -10.08
C SER A 225 -16.66 16.68 -11.34
N PHE A 226 -17.13 17.12 -12.51
CA PHE A 226 -16.48 16.78 -13.77
C PHE A 226 -15.05 17.31 -13.80
N GLY A 227 -14.12 16.44 -14.24
CA GLY A 227 -12.68 16.71 -14.25
C GLY A 227 -12.02 16.49 -12.90
N TRP A 228 -12.62 15.71 -12.00
CA TRP A 228 -11.99 15.41 -10.72
C TRP A 228 -10.75 14.51 -10.88
N SER A 229 -10.92 13.39 -11.58
CA SER A 229 -9.86 12.48 -12.00
C SER A 229 -9.98 12.28 -13.51
N LEU A 230 -8.85 12.08 -14.17
CA LEU A 230 -8.78 11.77 -15.59
C LEU A 230 -7.55 10.92 -15.88
N ASP A 231 -7.65 10.10 -16.91
CA ASP A 231 -6.50 9.40 -17.44
C ASP A 231 -6.59 9.24 -18.96
N VAL A 232 -5.44 9.11 -19.60
CA VAL A 232 -5.29 9.08 -21.05
C VAL A 232 -4.28 8.01 -21.44
N GLU A 233 -4.69 7.13 -22.35
CA GLU A 233 -3.84 6.10 -22.95
C GLU A 233 -4.11 6.09 -24.46
N ASP A 234 -3.06 6.26 -25.25
CA ASP A 234 -3.12 6.36 -26.71
C ASP A 234 -4.13 7.43 -27.20
N GLU A 235 -5.22 7.00 -27.85
CA GLU A 235 -6.26 7.86 -28.41
C GLU A 235 -7.54 7.89 -27.56
N VAL A 236 -7.49 7.37 -26.33
CA VAL A 236 -8.63 7.31 -25.40
C VAL A 236 -8.35 8.16 -24.16
N LEU A 237 -9.31 9.01 -23.82
CA LEU A 237 -9.30 9.85 -22.61
C LEU A 237 -10.55 9.55 -21.79
N ALA A 238 -10.36 9.16 -20.53
CA ALA A 238 -11.43 9.01 -19.56
C ALA A 238 -11.42 10.22 -18.62
N ILE A 239 -12.58 10.87 -18.46
CA ILE A 239 -12.75 11.97 -17.51
C ILE A 239 -13.88 11.61 -16.57
N SER A 240 -13.61 11.65 -15.26
CA SER A 240 -14.61 11.37 -14.26
C SER A 240 -15.42 12.60 -13.86
N ALA A 241 -16.65 12.35 -13.47
CA ALA A 241 -17.53 13.31 -12.81
C ALA A 241 -18.14 12.64 -11.57
N TYR A 242 -17.32 12.46 -10.52
CA TYR A 242 -17.78 11.85 -9.28
C TYR A 242 -18.90 12.68 -8.65
N GLY A 243 -19.82 11.99 -7.98
CA GLY A 243 -21.03 12.56 -7.39
C GLY A 243 -21.92 11.42 -6.90
N TYR A 244 -23.18 11.71 -6.58
CA TYR A 244 -24.11 10.70 -6.05
C TYR A 244 -25.39 10.60 -6.90
N PRO A 245 -25.42 9.71 -7.91
CA PRO A 245 -24.32 8.88 -8.42
C PRO A 245 -23.40 9.67 -9.39
N GLY A 246 -22.15 9.21 -9.52
CA GLY A 246 -21.19 9.75 -10.48
C GLY A 246 -21.25 9.09 -11.86
N ASN A 247 -20.37 9.50 -12.76
CA ASN A 247 -20.18 8.92 -14.10
C ASN A 247 -18.77 9.19 -14.63
N VAL A 248 -18.44 8.55 -15.75
CA VAL A 248 -17.21 8.74 -16.51
C VAL A 248 -17.54 9.00 -17.97
N GLN A 249 -17.00 10.07 -18.53
CA GLN A 249 -17.05 10.37 -19.96
C GLN A 249 -15.81 9.82 -20.64
N ILE A 250 -16.01 9.15 -21.77
CA ILE A 250 -14.96 8.65 -22.63
C ILE A 250 -14.89 9.53 -23.87
N TYR A 251 -13.68 9.96 -24.20
CA TYR A 251 -13.38 10.74 -25.38
C TYR A 251 -12.38 9.99 -26.26
N ASN A 252 -12.53 10.14 -27.57
CA ASN A 252 -11.55 9.67 -28.54
C ASN A 252 -10.95 10.85 -29.27
N LYS A 253 -9.65 10.74 -29.60
CA LYS A 253 -8.99 11.72 -30.45
C LYS A 253 -9.41 11.51 -31.91
N ASP A 254 -9.91 12.56 -32.54
CA ASP A 254 -10.27 12.52 -33.96
C ASP A 254 -9.06 12.70 -34.88
N THR A 255 -9.26 12.56 -36.19
CA THR A 255 -8.19 12.71 -37.19
C THR A 255 -7.61 14.13 -37.28
N GLU A 256 -8.31 15.13 -36.74
CA GLU A 256 -7.87 16.52 -36.67
C GLU A 256 -7.12 16.81 -35.36
N GLY A 257 -7.04 15.82 -34.46
CA GLY A 257 -6.37 15.90 -33.17
C GLY A 257 -7.26 16.44 -32.04
N ASN A 258 -8.57 16.61 -32.26
CA ASN A 258 -9.49 17.06 -31.21
C ASN A 258 -10.06 15.89 -30.43
N TRP A 259 -10.28 16.08 -29.14
CA TRP A 259 -10.94 15.11 -28.28
C TRP A 259 -12.46 15.24 -28.38
N THR A 260 -13.14 14.17 -28.81
CA THR A 260 -14.60 14.16 -29.01
C THR A 260 -15.24 13.09 -28.15
N GLU A 261 -16.40 13.40 -27.55
CA GLU A 261 -17.09 12.45 -26.67
C GLU A 261 -17.55 11.22 -27.46
N ASN A 262 -17.13 10.05 -27.00
CA ASN A 262 -17.48 8.76 -27.57
C ASN A 262 -18.62 8.09 -26.76
N GLN A 263 -18.51 8.07 -25.43
CA GLN A 263 -19.44 7.34 -24.57
C GLN A 263 -19.55 7.95 -23.17
N LEU A 264 -20.74 7.89 -22.60
CA LEU A 264 -21.00 8.19 -21.18
C LEU A 264 -21.26 6.89 -20.41
N LEU A 265 -20.48 6.66 -19.35
CA LEU A 265 -20.62 5.53 -18.44
C LEU A 265 -21.28 5.98 -17.14
N TYR A 266 -22.47 5.44 -16.87
CA TYR A 266 -23.15 5.65 -15.59
C TYR A 266 -22.67 4.64 -14.56
N SER A 267 -22.70 5.06 -13.29
CA SER A 267 -22.53 4.13 -12.17
C SER A 267 -23.49 2.95 -12.31
N PRO A 268 -23.01 1.70 -12.16
CA PRO A 268 -23.87 0.52 -12.14
C PRO A 268 -24.67 0.38 -10.84
N VAL A 269 -24.39 1.23 -9.84
CA VAL A 269 -25.05 1.29 -8.53
C VAL A 269 -25.66 2.68 -8.31
N SER A 270 -26.75 2.73 -7.54
CA SER A 270 -27.54 3.97 -7.34
C SER A 270 -26.93 4.97 -6.37
N ASP A 271 -26.00 4.50 -5.56
CA ASP A 271 -25.29 5.20 -4.50
C ASP A 271 -23.78 5.06 -4.70
N GLY A 272 -23.03 5.92 -4.02
CA GLY A 272 -21.58 5.91 -3.99
C GLY A 272 -20.93 7.03 -4.76
N TYR A 273 -19.61 6.99 -4.82
CA TYR A 273 -18.75 8.00 -5.42
C TYR A 273 -18.07 7.47 -6.69
N PHE A 274 -18.81 6.73 -7.51
CA PHE A 274 -18.34 6.25 -8.82
C PHE A 274 -17.64 7.35 -9.63
N GLY A 275 -16.39 7.08 -10.03
CA GLY A 275 -15.52 8.06 -10.69
C GLY A 275 -14.65 8.86 -9.75
N HIS A 276 -14.52 8.46 -8.48
CA HIS A 276 -13.61 9.16 -7.55
C HIS A 276 -12.16 9.10 -8.06
N ASP A 277 -11.80 7.99 -8.69
CA ASP A 277 -10.57 7.87 -9.46
C ASP A 277 -10.82 7.07 -10.75
N VAL A 278 -10.05 7.37 -11.80
CA VAL A 278 -10.08 6.66 -13.08
C VAL A 278 -8.67 6.45 -13.59
N GLU A 279 -8.40 5.27 -14.14
CA GLU A 279 -7.13 4.95 -14.78
C GLU A 279 -7.39 4.05 -16.01
N LEU A 280 -6.59 4.25 -17.05
CA LEU A 280 -6.54 3.46 -18.27
C LEU A 280 -5.24 2.66 -18.28
N SER A 281 -5.33 1.38 -18.62
CA SER A 281 -4.13 0.57 -18.83
C SER A 281 -4.46 -0.65 -19.67
N ASP A 282 -3.58 -0.97 -20.63
CA ASP A 282 -3.69 -2.16 -21.48
C ASP A 282 -5.05 -2.22 -22.22
N GLY A 283 -5.61 -1.06 -22.61
CA GLY A 283 -6.92 -0.98 -23.26
C GLY A 283 -8.12 -1.30 -22.34
N GLN A 284 -7.90 -1.31 -21.03
CA GLN A 284 -8.94 -1.45 -20.01
C GLN A 284 -9.13 -0.13 -19.25
N LEU A 285 -10.33 0.08 -18.73
CA LEU A 285 -10.67 1.24 -17.91
C LEU A 285 -11.06 0.78 -16.51
N PHE A 286 -10.50 1.43 -15.51
CA PHE A 286 -10.77 1.18 -14.11
C PHE A 286 -11.40 2.42 -13.48
N VAL A 287 -12.49 2.24 -12.74
CA VAL A 287 -13.25 3.34 -12.13
C VAL A 287 -13.48 3.06 -10.65
N GLY A 288 -12.95 3.92 -9.80
CA GLY A 288 -13.07 3.84 -8.35
C GLY A 288 -14.40 4.34 -7.80
N ASP A 289 -14.86 3.68 -6.74
CA ASP A 289 -16.00 4.07 -5.90
C ASP A 289 -15.69 3.67 -4.46
N ASP A 290 -15.18 4.61 -3.66
CA ASP A 290 -14.74 4.39 -2.29
C ASP A 290 -15.87 4.18 -1.29
N GLU A 291 -17.01 4.84 -1.49
CA GLU A 291 -18.20 4.61 -0.67
C GLU A 291 -18.68 3.15 -0.78
N ASN A 292 -18.62 2.57 -1.99
CA ASN A 292 -18.94 1.16 -2.23
C ASN A 292 -17.73 0.22 -2.13
N LYS A 293 -16.54 0.73 -1.78
CA LYS A 293 -15.29 -0.03 -1.66
C LYS A 293 -15.00 -0.88 -2.89
N SER A 294 -15.21 -0.30 -4.07
CA SER A 294 -15.21 -1.02 -5.35
C SER A 294 -14.37 -0.30 -6.40
N ILE A 295 -13.77 -1.08 -7.30
CA ILE A 295 -13.20 -0.60 -8.56
C ILE A 295 -13.88 -1.38 -9.69
N PHE A 296 -14.54 -0.67 -10.58
CA PHE A 296 -15.25 -1.19 -11.72
C PHE A 296 -14.31 -1.26 -12.93
N GLN A 297 -14.20 -2.43 -13.54
CA GLN A 297 -13.34 -2.68 -14.69
C GLN A 297 -14.20 -2.78 -15.95
N TYR A 298 -13.81 -2.03 -16.97
CA TYR A 298 -14.47 -1.99 -18.26
C TYR A 298 -13.51 -2.40 -19.37
N SER A 299 -14.05 -3.00 -20.42
CA SER A 299 -13.32 -3.31 -21.65
C SER A 299 -14.16 -2.98 -22.87
N GLN A 300 -13.51 -2.75 -24.01
CA GLN A 300 -14.21 -2.45 -25.25
C GLN A 300 -14.81 -3.72 -25.86
N VAL A 301 -16.13 -3.72 -26.07
CA VAL A 301 -16.88 -4.77 -26.74
C VAL A 301 -17.72 -4.12 -27.84
N ASN A 302 -17.42 -4.42 -29.10
CA ASN A 302 -18.03 -3.78 -30.28
C ASN A 302 -17.93 -2.24 -30.24
N ASP A 303 -16.71 -1.71 -30.06
CA ASP A 303 -16.41 -0.28 -30.00
C ASP A 303 -17.13 0.49 -28.87
N LYS A 304 -17.56 -0.22 -27.82
CA LYS A 304 -18.18 0.36 -26.63
C LYS A 304 -17.61 -0.22 -25.36
N TRP A 305 -17.34 0.64 -24.40
CA TRP A 305 -16.93 0.26 -23.06
C TRP A 305 -18.09 -0.44 -22.34
N SER A 306 -17.83 -1.65 -21.88
CA SER A 306 -18.78 -2.49 -21.15
C SER A 306 -18.13 -2.99 -19.86
N LEU A 307 -18.90 -3.01 -18.77
CA LEU A 307 -18.42 -3.51 -17.47
C LEU A 307 -18.11 -5.00 -17.59
N THR A 308 -16.89 -5.40 -17.24
CA THR A 308 -16.42 -6.80 -17.29
C THR A 308 -16.19 -7.37 -15.90
N ASN A 309 -15.74 -6.55 -14.94
CA ASN A 309 -15.44 -7.03 -13.58
C ASN A 309 -15.65 -5.94 -12.52
N ILE A 310 -15.74 -6.36 -11.26
CA ILE A 310 -15.77 -5.48 -10.09
C ILE A 310 -14.80 -6.03 -9.05
N LYS A 311 -13.72 -5.29 -8.81
CA LYS A 311 -12.78 -5.59 -7.72
C LYS A 311 -13.32 -4.95 -6.43
N ARG A 312 -13.28 -5.69 -5.33
CA ARG A 312 -13.76 -5.23 -4.01
C ARG A 312 -12.63 -5.25 -3.01
N GLY A 313 -12.62 -4.24 -2.14
CA GLY A 313 -11.68 -4.16 -1.03
C GLY A 313 -12.34 -4.15 0.34
N THR A 314 -11.49 -4.22 1.36
CA THR A 314 -11.90 -4.23 2.78
C THR A 314 -11.74 -2.85 3.42
N SER A 315 -10.78 -2.05 2.95
CA SER A 315 -10.55 -0.68 3.44
C SER A 315 -11.74 0.23 3.19
N SER A 316 -11.97 1.21 4.07
CA SER A 316 -13.05 2.20 3.93
C SER A 316 -12.85 3.18 2.78
N ASP A 317 -11.62 3.33 2.31
CA ASP A 317 -11.22 4.20 1.21
C ASP A 317 -10.79 3.40 -0.04
N PHE A 318 -11.13 2.11 -0.12
CA PHE A 318 -10.77 1.31 -1.29
C PHE A 318 -11.48 1.83 -2.55
N GLY A 319 -10.71 2.21 -3.58
CA GLY A 319 -11.25 2.86 -4.78
C GLY A 319 -11.19 4.39 -4.73
N TYR A 320 -10.62 4.97 -3.67
CA TYR A 320 -10.37 6.41 -3.55
C TYR A 320 -9.18 6.87 -4.41
N ALA A 321 -8.10 6.10 -4.40
CA ALA A 321 -6.88 6.38 -5.13
C ALA A 321 -6.19 5.08 -5.52
N PHE A 322 -5.89 4.91 -6.79
CA PHE A 322 -5.11 3.78 -7.29
C PHE A 322 -4.35 4.17 -8.54
N ASP A 323 -3.39 3.34 -8.92
CA ASP A 323 -2.73 3.42 -10.21
C ASP A 323 -2.56 2.00 -10.76
N VAL A 324 -2.56 1.87 -12.08
CA VAL A 324 -2.54 0.59 -12.78
C VAL A 324 -1.68 0.67 -14.02
N GLU A 325 -0.71 -0.24 -14.13
CA GLU A 325 0.14 -0.37 -15.31
C GLU A 325 0.69 -1.80 -15.38
N ASP A 326 0.89 -2.33 -16.59
CA ASP A 326 1.65 -3.57 -16.85
C ASP A 326 1.23 -4.77 -15.96
N GLY A 327 -0.09 -5.00 -15.85
CA GLY A 327 -0.65 -6.11 -15.06
C GLY A 327 -0.47 -5.98 -13.54
N ALA A 328 -0.25 -4.76 -13.03
CA ALA A 328 -0.26 -4.46 -11.60
C ALA A 328 -1.15 -3.25 -11.29
N MET A 329 -2.01 -3.38 -10.28
CA MET A 329 -2.83 -2.28 -9.76
C MET A 329 -2.56 -2.13 -8.27
N PHE A 330 -2.06 -0.96 -7.88
CA PHE A 330 -1.85 -0.60 -6.47
C PHE A 330 -2.98 0.29 -6.01
N VAL A 331 -3.85 -0.24 -5.16
CA VAL A 331 -4.95 0.51 -4.54
C VAL A 331 -4.49 1.01 -3.18
N ALA A 332 -4.37 2.33 -3.06
CA ALA A 332 -4.00 2.96 -1.81
C ALA A 332 -5.14 2.86 -0.79
N GLY A 333 -4.79 2.72 0.49
CA GLY A 333 -5.72 2.77 1.59
C GLY A 333 -5.05 3.18 2.90
N GLU A 334 -5.79 3.86 3.78
CA GLU A 334 -5.29 4.49 5.02
C GLU A 334 -4.47 3.52 5.88
N THR A 335 -4.94 2.28 5.99
CA THR A 335 -4.33 1.26 6.86
C THR A 335 -3.55 0.20 6.09
N ASN A 336 -3.88 -0.01 4.82
CA ASN A 336 -3.29 -1.04 3.97
C ASN A 336 -3.36 -0.63 2.50
N ILE A 337 -2.42 -1.13 1.71
CA ILE A 337 -2.44 -1.06 0.26
C ILE A 337 -2.94 -2.42 -0.24
N THR A 338 -3.81 -2.43 -1.24
CA THR A 338 -4.18 -3.67 -1.94
C THR A 338 -3.49 -3.72 -3.29
N LEU A 339 -2.68 -4.75 -3.51
CA LEU A 339 -2.06 -5.04 -4.80
C LEU A 339 -2.91 -6.07 -5.53
N PHE A 340 -3.40 -5.72 -6.72
CA PHE A 340 -3.88 -6.70 -7.69
C PHE A 340 -2.82 -6.95 -8.76
N THR A 341 -2.58 -8.21 -9.08
CA THR A 341 -1.61 -8.60 -10.11
C THR A 341 -1.99 -9.93 -10.73
N ASP A 342 -1.22 -10.37 -11.71
CA ASP A 342 -1.40 -11.66 -12.36
C ASP A 342 -1.20 -12.82 -11.36
N ASP A 343 -1.83 -13.95 -11.66
CA ASP A 343 -1.62 -15.16 -10.90
C ASP A 343 -0.16 -15.61 -11.01
N ILE A 344 0.42 -15.96 -9.85
CA ILE A 344 1.77 -16.48 -9.73
C ILE A 344 1.73 -17.83 -9.01
N PHE A 345 2.69 -18.69 -9.32
CA PHE A 345 2.88 -19.92 -8.56
C PHE A 345 3.48 -19.59 -7.19
N GLU A 346 2.79 -19.99 -6.14
CA GLU A 346 3.20 -19.79 -4.75
C GLU A 346 3.60 -21.11 -4.10
N VAL A 347 4.48 -21.01 -3.10
CA VAL A 347 4.93 -22.09 -2.23
C VAL A 347 4.87 -21.59 -0.79
N GLU A 348 4.71 -22.51 0.17
CA GLU A 348 4.62 -22.16 1.58
C GLU A 348 5.96 -22.35 2.31
N ILE A 349 6.33 -21.33 3.09
CA ILE A 349 7.39 -21.44 4.08
C ILE A 349 6.75 -21.70 5.45
N HIS A 350 7.19 -22.75 6.13
CA HIS A 350 6.71 -23.15 7.45
C HIS A 350 7.83 -23.04 8.48
N GLY A 351 7.50 -22.64 9.69
CA GLY A 351 8.43 -22.62 10.81
C GLY A 351 7.71 -22.26 12.10
N ARG A 352 8.42 -22.24 13.23
CA ARG A 352 7.83 -21.76 14.49
C ARG A 352 8.51 -20.50 14.99
N VAL A 353 7.78 -19.75 15.80
CA VAL A 353 8.36 -18.73 16.67
C VAL A 353 8.30 -19.22 18.10
N LEU A 354 9.47 -19.29 18.72
CA LEU A 354 9.65 -19.71 20.11
C LEU A 354 10.22 -18.54 20.92
N ASP A 355 10.05 -18.58 22.24
CA ASP A 355 10.87 -17.75 23.11
C ASP A 355 12.27 -18.36 23.31
N HIS A 356 13.18 -17.59 23.91
CA HIS A 356 14.54 -18.04 24.25
C HIS A 356 14.62 -19.27 25.17
N LEU A 357 13.49 -19.73 25.72
CA LEU A 357 13.36 -20.92 26.57
C LEU A 357 12.75 -22.11 25.82
N GLY A 358 12.38 -21.94 24.54
CA GLY A 358 11.81 -22.98 23.68
C GLY A 358 10.27 -23.09 23.75
N THR A 359 9.60 -22.14 24.39
CA THR A 359 8.13 -22.08 24.50
C THR A 359 7.53 -21.44 23.25
N PRO A 360 6.53 -22.06 22.61
CA PRO A 360 5.89 -21.47 21.43
C PRO A 360 5.19 -20.14 21.71
N LEU A 361 5.31 -19.21 20.78
CA LEU A 361 4.68 -17.88 20.86
C LEU A 361 3.58 -17.74 19.81
N SER A 362 2.32 -17.84 20.23
CA SER A 362 1.15 -17.49 19.41
C SER A 362 1.05 -15.99 19.16
N ASP A 363 0.22 -15.55 18.22
CA ASP A 363 -0.04 -14.12 17.97
C ASP A 363 1.26 -13.31 17.78
N THR A 364 2.22 -13.91 17.08
CA THR A 364 3.50 -13.30 16.72
C THR A 364 3.48 -13.01 15.24
N THR A 365 3.79 -11.77 14.87
CA THR A 365 3.85 -11.35 13.47
C THR A 365 5.17 -11.82 12.88
N VAL A 366 5.12 -12.55 11.76
CA VAL A 366 6.28 -12.94 10.97
C VAL A 366 6.26 -12.16 9.66
N SER A 367 7.27 -11.32 9.46
CA SER A 367 7.42 -10.41 8.33
C SER A 367 8.57 -10.86 7.42
N GLY A 368 8.48 -10.54 6.13
CA GLY A 368 9.59 -10.74 5.19
C GLY A 368 9.18 -10.75 3.72
N TYR A 369 7.92 -11.07 3.42
CA TYR A 369 7.32 -10.86 2.11
C TYR A 369 6.33 -9.67 2.13
N LEU A 370 5.44 -9.59 1.13
CA LEU A 370 4.48 -8.50 0.95
C LEU A 370 3.37 -8.46 2.01
N SER A 371 3.00 -9.60 2.58
CA SER A 371 2.02 -9.72 3.68
C SER A 371 2.64 -10.47 4.85
N ASP A 372 2.33 -10.06 6.07
CA ASP A 372 2.79 -10.74 7.28
C ASP A 372 1.95 -11.98 7.57
N ALA A 373 2.58 -12.99 8.17
CA ALA A 373 1.89 -14.13 8.78
C ALA A 373 1.75 -13.91 10.29
N VAL A 374 0.77 -14.58 10.91
CA VAL A 374 0.60 -14.61 12.36
C VAL A 374 0.70 -16.05 12.83
N THR A 375 1.45 -16.28 13.91
CA THR A 375 1.61 -17.62 14.49
C THR A 375 0.35 -18.12 15.19
N ASP A 376 0.10 -19.42 15.11
CA ASP A 376 -0.95 -20.10 15.86
C ASP A 376 -0.54 -20.41 17.32
N GLU A 377 -1.41 -21.08 18.08
CA GLU A 377 -1.17 -21.49 19.48
C GLU A 377 0.10 -22.36 19.66
N SER A 378 0.53 -23.07 18.61
CA SER A 378 1.75 -23.88 18.60
C SER A 378 3.00 -23.12 18.14
N GLY A 379 2.87 -21.79 17.97
CA GLY A 379 3.90 -20.92 17.44
C GLY A 379 4.16 -21.10 15.94
N LEU A 380 3.38 -21.93 15.24
CA LEU A 380 3.58 -22.22 13.81
C LEU A 380 3.14 -21.03 12.96
N PHE A 381 3.99 -20.60 12.04
CA PHE A 381 3.65 -19.65 10.98
C PHE A 381 3.65 -20.31 9.60
N ARG A 382 2.88 -19.74 8.68
CA ARG A 382 2.87 -20.11 7.26
C ARG A 382 2.93 -18.84 6.41
N VAL A 383 3.98 -18.69 5.61
CA VAL A 383 4.12 -17.56 4.68
C VAL A 383 4.03 -18.09 3.25
N LYS A 384 3.09 -17.56 2.47
CA LYS A 384 3.01 -17.84 1.03
C LYS A 384 3.93 -16.87 0.27
N VAL A 385 4.82 -17.42 -0.54
CA VAL A 385 5.75 -16.64 -1.36
C VAL A 385 5.77 -17.14 -2.80
N PRO A 386 6.10 -16.30 -3.79
CA PRO A 386 6.32 -16.74 -5.15
C PRO A 386 7.44 -17.79 -5.24
N VAL A 387 7.31 -18.71 -6.21
CA VAL A 387 8.45 -19.52 -6.65
C VAL A 387 9.59 -18.60 -7.11
N GLY A 388 10.78 -18.87 -6.60
CA GLY A 388 11.99 -18.08 -6.82
C GLY A 388 12.18 -16.92 -5.84
N TRP A 389 11.28 -16.75 -4.86
CA TRP A 389 11.42 -15.71 -3.84
C TRP A 389 12.74 -15.87 -3.06
N SER A 390 13.35 -14.73 -2.77
CA SER A 390 14.52 -14.60 -1.89
C SER A 390 14.30 -13.42 -0.95
N GLY A 391 14.69 -13.55 0.31
CA GLY A 391 14.53 -12.50 1.30
C GLY A 391 14.81 -12.99 2.71
N THR A 392 14.47 -12.16 3.69
CA THR A 392 14.71 -12.42 5.10
C THR A 392 13.40 -12.41 5.87
N LEU A 393 13.16 -13.47 6.64
CA LEU A 393 12.03 -13.57 7.58
C LEU A 393 12.48 -13.11 8.97
N SER A 394 11.65 -12.31 9.63
CA SER A 394 11.85 -11.86 11.01
C SER A 394 10.53 -11.90 11.79
N ALA A 395 10.61 -12.12 13.11
CA ALA A 395 9.45 -12.16 13.98
C ALA A 395 9.37 -10.90 14.86
N ASN A 396 8.15 -10.44 15.11
CA ASN A 396 7.87 -9.32 16.00
C ASN A 396 6.71 -9.63 16.93
N LYS A 397 6.94 -9.42 18.23
CA LYS A 397 5.91 -9.48 19.27
C LYS A 397 6.15 -8.37 20.30
N LEU A 398 5.08 -7.74 20.77
CA LEU A 398 5.15 -6.69 21.78
C LEU A 398 5.86 -7.18 23.06
N ARG A 399 6.82 -6.39 23.57
CA ARG A 399 7.71 -6.71 24.72
C ARG A 399 8.74 -7.81 24.49
N PHE A 400 8.88 -8.30 23.27
CA PHE A 400 9.96 -9.19 22.89
C PHE A 400 10.95 -8.46 21.97
N SER A 401 12.23 -8.80 22.09
CA SER A 401 13.27 -8.44 21.14
C SER A 401 13.54 -9.63 20.21
N SER A 402 13.71 -9.35 18.91
CA SER A 402 14.13 -10.39 17.96
C SER A 402 15.58 -10.76 18.22
N THR A 403 15.87 -12.06 18.31
CA THR A 403 17.25 -12.55 18.39
C THR A 403 17.74 -13.11 17.06
N ASP A 404 16.82 -13.57 16.21
CA ASP A 404 17.14 -14.26 14.96
C ASP A 404 16.42 -13.67 13.75
N GLU A 405 17.01 -13.92 12.57
CA GLU A 405 16.42 -13.69 11.26
C GLU A 405 16.79 -14.86 10.34
N ILE A 406 15.90 -15.24 9.42
CA ILE A 406 16.13 -16.34 8.48
C ILE A 406 16.23 -15.78 7.08
N THR A 407 17.41 -15.86 6.48
CA THR A 407 17.62 -15.44 5.07
C THR A 407 17.54 -16.63 4.14
N LEU A 408 16.66 -16.55 3.14
CA LEU A 408 16.47 -17.53 2.08
C LEU A 408 16.87 -16.91 0.74
N ASN A 409 17.69 -17.63 -0.04
CA ASN A 409 18.22 -17.12 -1.31
C ASN A 409 17.41 -17.54 -2.55
N TRP A 410 16.55 -18.56 -2.41
CA TRP A 410 15.67 -19.07 -3.47
C TRP A 410 14.71 -20.12 -2.91
N VAL A 411 13.40 -19.91 -2.99
CA VAL A 411 12.37 -20.87 -2.56
C VAL A 411 11.62 -21.41 -3.77
N SER A 412 11.61 -22.73 -3.98
CA SER A 412 11.01 -23.33 -5.19
C SER A 412 9.94 -24.39 -4.92
N GLN A 413 9.74 -24.73 -3.65
CA GLN A 413 8.76 -25.69 -3.16
C GLN A 413 8.49 -25.37 -1.69
N ASP A 414 7.45 -25.97 -1.13
CA ASP A 414 7.18 -25.86 0.29
C ASP A 414 8.41 -26.23 1.11
N THR A 415 8.74 -25.39 2.09
CA THR A 415 10.01 -25.46 2.82
C THR A 415 9.78 -25.22 4.32
N ASP A 416 10.18 -26.18 5.15
CA ASP A 416 10.35 -25.96 6.59
C ASP A 416 11.67 -25.23 6.85
N VAL A 417 11.61 -24.14 7.62
CA VAL A 417 12.77 -23.39 8.09
C VAL A 417 13.04 -23.65 9.57
N SER A 418 14.23 -23.25 10.03
CA SER A 418 14.55 -23.24 11.46
C SER A 418 13.57 -22.36 12.23
N ASP A 419 13.43 -22.62 13.53
CA ASP A 419 12.62 -21.78 14.40
C ASP A 419 13.24 -20.39 14.55
N LEU A 420 12.38 -19.36 14.62
CA LEU A 420 12.75 -18.02 15.03
C LEU A 420 12.65 -17.93 16.55
N THR A 421 13.66 -17.34 17.20
CA THR A 421 13.65 -17.15 18.64
C THR A 421 13.42 -15.67 18.99
N LEU A 422 12.62 -15.43 20.02
CA LEU A 422 12.41 -14.10 20.60
C LEU A 422 12.80 -14.09 22.09
N LYS A 423 13.34 -12.97 22.56
CA LYS A 423 13.66 -12.79 23.98
C LYS A 423 12.69 -11.81 24.62
N TYR A 424 12.11 -12.19 25.76
CA TYR A 424 11.25 -11.27 26.51
C TYR A 424 12.10 -10.18 27.18
N GLU A 425 11.73 -8.93 26.93
CA GLU A 425 12.39 -7.73 27.49
C GLU A 425 11.53 -7.05 28.56
N GLY A 426 10.37 -7.61 28.90
CA GLY A 426 9.61 -7.13 30.04
C GLY A 426 10.29 -7.54 31.35
N GLY A 427 10.14 -6.71 32.38
CA GLY A 427 10.44 -7.13 33.75
C GLY A 427 9.41 -8.13 34.27
N ASP A 428 9.31 -8.25 35.59
CA ASP A 428 8.37 -9.17 36.24
C ASP A 428 6.93 -9.03 35.70
N ILE A 429 6.32 -10.18 35.44
CA ILE A 429 4.92 -10.31 35.08
C ILE A 429 4.10 -10.43 36.37
N ARG A 430 2.91 -9.83 36.35
CA ARG A 430 1.97 -9.92 37.46
C ARG A 430 0.97 -11.05 37.22
N TYR A 431 0.87 -11.91 38.21
CA TYR A 431 -0.03 -13.05 38.25
C TYR A 431 -1.08 -12.85 39.33
N SER A 432 -2.21 -13.53 39.17
CA SER A 432 -3.32 -13.48 40.10
C SER A 432 -3.37 -14.76 40.93
N ALA A 433 -3.44 -14.62 42.25
CA ALA A 433 -3.68 -15.73 43.15
C ALA A 433 -4.96 -15.50 43.95
N TYR A 434 -5.84 -16.50 43.97
CA TYR A 434 -7.13 -16.47 44.66
C TYR A 434 -7.21 -17.52 45.76
N PHE A 435 -7.89 -17.15 46.83
CA PHE A 435 -8.20 -18.03 47.94
C PHE A 435 -9.72 -18.23 48.04
N TYR A 436 -10.19 -19.48 47.97
CA TYR A 436 -11.59 -19.82 48.22
C TYR A 436 -11.74 -20.37 49.65
N ASP A 437 -12.86 -20.02 50.28
CA ASP A 437 -13.23 -20.28 51.68
C ASP A 437 -12.61 -19.34 52.73
N ASP A 438 -13.47 -18.74 53.58
CA ASP A 438 -13.19 -17.51 54.36
C ASP A 438 -12.88 -17.74 55.84
N MET A 439 -12.87 -19.00 56.30
CA MET A 439 -12.74 -19.24 57.74
C MET A 439 -11.35 -18.85 58.29
N CYS A 440 -10.36 -18.60 57.43
CA CYS A 440 -9.06 -18.10 57.83
C CYS A 440 -8.84 -16.63 57.42
N SER A 441 -8.43 -15.78 58.36
CA SER A 441 -8.13 -14.37 58.08
C SER A 441 -6.92 -14.26 57.16
N ALA A 442 -7.14 -13.85 55.91
CA ALA A 442 -6.10 -13.73 54.89
C ALA A 442 -5.06 -12.61 55.13
N ASP A 443 -4.96 -12.05 56.34
CA ASP A 443 -4.11 -10.89 56.64
C ASP A 443 -2.64 -11.23 56.84
N ASP A 444 -2.31 -12.46 57.22
CA ASP A 444 -0.93 -12.94 57.42
C ASP A 444 -0.39 -13.79 56.25
N ILE A 445 -1.22 -14.07 55.23
CA ILE A 445 -0.83 -14.89 54.09
C ILE A 445 0.29 -14.19 53.29
N GLN A 446 1.38 -14.92 53.07
CA GLN A 446 2.48 -14.55 52.19
C GLN A 446 2.80 -15.71 51.23
N PHE A 447 3.60 -15.44 50.20
CA PHE A 447 4.15 -16.48 49.34
C PHE A 447 5.63 -16.66 49.64
N GLU A 448 6.05 -17.91 49.87
CA GLU A 448 7.42 -18.22 50.23
C GLU A 448 8.39 -17.79 49.11
N ASN A 449 9.39 -16.97 49.45
CA ASN A 449 10.42 -16.46 48.54
C ASN A 449 9.92 -15.72 47.28
N ILE A 450 8.66 -15.30 47.27
CA ILE A 450 8.04 -14.62 46.13
C ILE A 450 7.46 -13.27 46.58
N ASN A 451 7.75 -12.22 45.81
CA ASN A 451 7.15 -10.91 46.04
C ASN A 451 5.66 -10.94 45.70
N SER A 452 4.82 -10.73 46.71
CA SER A 452 3.37 -10.67 46.55
C SER A 452 2.78 -9.42 47.20
N ARG A 453 1.58 -9.03 46.77
CA ARG A 453 0.82 -7.92 47.33
C ARG A 453 -0.65 -8.30 47.45
N LYS A 454 -1.18 -8.28 48.66
CA LYS A 454 -2.62 -8.40 48.91
C LYS A 454 -3.38 -7.25 48.25
N ARG A 455 -4.42 -7.57 47.48
CA ARG A 455 -5.25 -6.59 46.73
C ARG A 455 -6.67 -6.53 47.29
N SER A 456 -7.22 -7.66 47.70
CA SER A 456 -8.48 -7.76 48.45
C SER A 456 -8.39 -9.00 49.39
N PRO A 457 -9.39 -9.26 50.26
CA PRO A 457 -9.35 -10.39 51.20
C PRO A 457 -8.93 -11.73 50.55
N ASN A 458 -9.45 -12.04 49.37
CA ASN A 458 -9.25 -13.33 48.71
C ASN A 458 -8.40 -13.22 47.44
N TYR A 459 -7.68 -12.11 47.25
CA TYR A 459 -6.94 -11.84 46.01
C TYR A 459 -5.57 -11.23 46.28
N PHE A 460 -4.56 -11.91 45.75
CA PHE A 460 -3.16 -11.51 45.80
C PHE A 460 -2.61 -11.31 44.39
N SER A 461 -1.75 -10.31 44.24
CA SER A 461 -0.98 -10.08 43.03
C SER A 461 0.46 -10.52 43.29
N ILE A 462 0.93 -11.49 42.51
CA ILE A 462 2.27 -12.06 42.60
C ILE A 462 3.12 -11.51 41.45
N SER A 463 4.35 -11.09 41.70
CA SER A 463 5.29 -10.68 40.66
C SER A 463 6.34 -11.77 40.45
N LEU A 464 6.37 -12.37 39.26
CA LEU A 464 7.37 -13.38 38.87
C LEU A 464 8.05 -12.98 37.56
N PRO A 465 9.33 -13.30 37.35
CA PRO A 465 9.98 -13.19 36.05
C PRO A 465 9.22 -13.98 34.97
N TYR A 466 9.29 -13.54 33.71
CA TYR A 466 8.74 -14.32 32.59
C TYR A 466 9.45 -15.66 32.46
N GLY A 467 8.69 -16.72 32.22
CA GLY A 467 9.21 -18.09 32.16
C GLY A 467 9.72 -18.61 33.51
N TRP A 468 9.32 -17.97 34.62
CA TRP A 468 9.65 -18.48 35.95
C TRP A 468 9.10 -19.90 36.13
N SER A 469 9.97 -20.79 36.59
CA SER A 469 9.66 -22.16 36.96
C SER A 469 9.96 -22.36 38.45
N GLY A 470 9.05 -23.01 39.17
CA GLY A 470 9.25 -23.28 40.59
C GLY A 470 7.95 -23.55 41.33
N GLU A 471 8.06 -23.63 42.65
CA GLU A 471 6.93 -23.93 43.52
C GLU A 471 6.35 -22.64 44.12
N ILE A 472 5.06 -22.38 43.88
CA ILE A 472 4.30 -21.32 44.53
C ILE A 472 3.66 -21.91 45.78
N ARG A 473 4.18 -21.50 46.94
CA ARG A 473 3.71 -21.99 48.24
C ARG A 473 3.18 -20.84 49.10
N PRO A 474 1.87 -20.78 49.39
CA PRO A 474 1.33 -19.87 50.38
C PRO A 474 1.72 -20.30 51.80
N VAL A 475 2.03 -19.34 52.66
CA VAL A 475 2.41 -19.56 54.06
C VAL A 475 1.63 -18.61 54.97
N SER A 476 1.18 -19.13 56.11
CA SER A 476 0.43 -18.43 57.16
C SER A 476 0.70 -19.12 58.51
N GLU A 477 0.60 -18.37 59.61
CA GLU A 477 0.68 -18.94 60.96
C GLU A 477 -0.61 -19.70 61.31
N HIS A 478 -1.74 -19.30 60.73
CA HIS A 478 -3.09 -19.72 61.14
C HIS A 478 -3.85 -20.54 60.09
N CYS A 479 -3.42 -20.52 58.83
CA CYS A 479 -4.09 -21.25 57.76
C CYS A 479 -3.33 -22.51 57.31
N GLN A 480 -4.08 -23.50 56.85
CA GLN A 480 -3.63 -24.56 55.96
C GLN A 480 -4.19 -24.32 54.56
N PHE A 481 -3.46 -24.73 53.52
CA PHE A 481 -3.82 -24.49 52.12
C PHE A 481 -3.95 -25.81 51.35
N THR A 482 -4.95 -25.90 50.48
CA THR A 482 -5.12 -27.03 49.55
C THR A 482 -5.23 -26.50 48.11
N PRO A 483 -4.31 -26.88 47.20
CA PRO A 483 -3.10 -27.64 47.46
C PRO A 483 -2.12 -26.87 48.37
N GLU A 484 -1.22 -27.57 49.07
CA GLU A 484 -0.18 -26.91 49.90
C GLU A 484 0.76 -26.04 49.04
N SER A 485 0.90 -26.38 47.76
CA SER A 485 1.64 -25.60 46.78
C SER A 485 1.22 -25.94 45.35
N VAL A 486 1.56 -25.06 44.42
CA VAL A 486 1.40 -25.28 42.98
C VAL A 486 2.79 -25.25 42.35
N ASN A 487 3.18 -26.35 41.70
CA ASN A 487 4.38 -26.36 40.88
C ASN A 487 4.06 -25.75 39.52
N VAL A 488 4.87 -24.77 39.12
CA VAL A 488 4.75 -24.07 37.86
C VAL A 488 5.97 -24.43 37.03
N ASP A 489 5.76 -25.19 35.97
CA ASP A 489 6.82 -25.54 35.04
C ASP A 489 7.22 -24.31 34.20
N TYR A 490 6.24 -23.46 33.86
CA TYR A 490 6.45 -22.23 33.11
C TYR A 490 5.30 -21.24 33.31
N ALA A 491 5.57 -20.08 33.91
CA ALA A 491 4.53 -19.08 34.21
C ALA A 491 4.22 -18.18 33.00
N LEU A 492 3.00 -18.28 32.43
CA LEU A 492 2.51 -17.47 31.30
C LEU A 492 1.70 -16.25 31.75
N GLN A 493 1.75 -15.18 30.97
CA GLN A 493 0.93 -14.00 31.26
C GLN A 493 -0.56 -14.37 31.25
N GLY A 494 -1.22 -14.21 32.40
CA GLY A 494 -2.64 -14.55 32.58
C GLY A 494 -2.90 -15.78 33.44
N ASP A 495 -1.86 -16.52 33.85
CA ASP A 495 -2.02 -17.64 34.78
C ASP A 495 -2.64 -17.18 36.11
N ILE A 496 -3.55 -18.02 36.60
CA ILE A 496 -4.27 -17.82 37.85
C ILE A 496 -3.97 -19.00 38.77
N PHE A 497 -3.45 -18.71 39.96
CA PHE A 497 -3.21 -19.71 40.99
C PHE A 497 -4.37 -19.72 41.98
N ILE A 498 -4.86 -20.90 42.31
CA ILE A 498 -6.05 -21.07 43.16
C ILE A 498 -5.71 -21.97 44.33
N PHE A 499 -6.07 -21.54 45.53
CA PHE A 499 -5.89 -22.28 46.77
C PHE A 499 -7.19 -22.24 47.58
N ASP A 500 -7.50 -23.33 48.26
CA ASP A 500 -8.50 -23.36 49.33
C ASP A 500 -7.80 -23.10 50.67
N ALA A 501 -8.35 -22.22 51.51
CA ALA A 501 -7.77 -21.88 52.81
C ALA A 501 -8.69 -22.34 53.96
N SER A 502 -8.12 -23.05 54.94
CA SER A 502 -8.84 -23.49 56.16
C SER A 502 -8.03 -23.16 57.42
N GLU A 503 -8.69 -22.95 58.55
CA GLU A 503 -7.98 -22.80 59.83
C GLU A 503 -7.19 -24.06 60.18
N ARG A 504 -6.01 -23.85 60.77
CA ARG A 504 -5.05 -24.91 61.13
C ARG A 504 -5.43 -25.70 62.37
#